data_AF-T1DGX7-F1
#
_entry.id   AF-T1DGX7-F1
#
_cell.length_a   1.000
_cell.length_b   1.000
_cell.length_c   1.000
_cell.angle_alpha   90.00
_cell.angle_beta   90.00
_cell.angle_gamma   90.00
#
_symmetry.space_group_name_H-M   'P 1'
#
loop_
_entity.id
_entity.type
_entity.pdbx_description
1 polymer ?
#
loop_
_entity_poly.entity_id
_entity_poly.type
_entity_poly.pdbx_seq_one_letter_code
_entity_poly.pdbx_strand_id
1 'polypeptide(L)' 'LVLICGTTGNGKTSTSGAILHQINESRCEHIVTIEDPVEILHPPLKSPVSQIPVLPGPDGYVKAIKGIKRDDTDVV' A
#
# COMPACT_ATOMS: atom_id res chain seq x y z
N LEU A 1 -4.74 -11.14 -5.86
CA LEU A 1 -3.50 -11.32 -5.08
C LEU A 1 -2.31 -11.27 -6.03
N VAL A 2 -1.39 -10.34 -5.82
CA VAL A 2 -0.11 -10.25 -6.55
C VAL A 2 1.01 -10.40 -5.53
N LEU A 3 2.01 -11.24 -5.80
CA LEU A 3 3.14 -11.47 -4.92
C LEU A 3 4.43 -10.99 -5.59
N ILE A 4 5.16 -10.10 -4.93
CA ILE A 4 6.45 -9.60 -5.37
C ILE A 4 7.51 -10.12 -4.40
N CYS A 5 8.36 -11.03 -4.87
CA CYS A 5 9.34 -11.73 -4.04
C CYS A 5 10.77 -11.46 -4.51
N GLY A 6 11.73 -11.60 -3.59
CA GLY A 6 13.14 -11.37 -3.85
C GLY A 6 13.88 -10.99 -2.56
N THR A 7 15.21 -11.13 -2.54
CA THR A 7 16.01 -10.73 -1.37
C THR A 7 16.05 -9.20 -1.19
N THR A 8 16.59 -8.72 -0.08
CA THR A 8 16.80 -7.28 0.17
C THR A 8 17.60 -6.64 -0.98
N GLY A 9 17.20 -5.44 -1.41
CA GLY A 9 17.88 -4.70 -2.48
C GLY A 9 17.45 -5.06 -3.91
N ASN A 10 16.61 -6.07 -4.13
CA ASN A 10 16.14 -6.45 -5.49
C ASN A 10 14.93 -5.63 -6.00
N GLY A 11 14.72 -4.41 -5.50
CA GLY A 11 13.74 -3.48 -6.06
C GLY A 11 12.26 -3.81 -5.82
N LYS A 12 11.93 -4.71 -4.87
CA LYS A 12 10.53 -5.09 -4.57
C LYS A 12 9.64 -3.89 -4.30
N THR A 13 10.04 -3.02 -3.36
CA THR A 13 9.31 -1.80 -3.01
C THR A 13 9.20 -0.86 -4.20
N SER A 14 10.26 -0.74 -5.01
CA SER A 14 10.24 0.07 -6.23
C SER A 14 9.25 -0.47 -7.26
N THR A 15 9.17 -1.80 -7.41
CA THR A 15 8.23 -2.46 -8.32
C THR A 15 6.79 -2.30 -7.83
N SER A 16 6.48 -2.54 -6.56
CA SER A 16 5.15 -2.28 -6.02
C SER A 16 4.77 -0.81 -6.12
N GLY A 17 5.69 0.10 -5.81
CA GLY A 17 5.47 1.54 -5.93
C GLY A 17 5.14 1.97 -7.36
N ALA A 18 5.84 1.43 -8.36
CA ALA A 18 5.54 1.70 -9.77
C ALA A 18 4.15 1.16 -10.18
N ILE A 19 3.78 -0.03 -9.71
CA ILE A 19 2.46 -0.62 -9.96
C ILE A 19 1.36 0.25 -9.33
N LEU A 20 1.52 0.63 -8.06
CA LEU A 20 0.55 1.47 -7.35
C LEU A 20 0.42 2.86 -7.98
N HIS A 21 1.54 3.45 -8.41
CA HIS A 21 1.52 4.73 -9.13
C HIS A 21 0.75 4.64 -10.44
N GLN A 22 0.98 3.58 -11.24
CA GLN A 22 0.24 3.38 -12.48
C GLN A 22 -1.27 3.21 -12.24
N ILE A 23 -1.66 2.50 -11.19
CA ILE A 23 -3.07 2.38 -10.79
C ILE A 23 -3.61 3.77 -10.44
N ASN A 24 -2.89 4.52 -9.60
CA ASN A 24 -3.30 5.86 -9.16
C ASN A 24 -3.47 6.86 -10.32
N GLU A 25 -2.69 6.74 -11.38
CA GLU A 25 -2.80 7.59 -12.58
C GLU A 25 -3.89 7.15 -13.57
N SER A 26 -4.15 5.85 -13.67
CA SER A 26 -5.00 5.29 -14.72
C SER A 26 -6.42 4.99 -14.25
N ARG A 27 -6.66 4.81 -12.95
CA ARG A 27 -7.93 4.36 -12.36
C ARG A 27 -8.45 5.32 -11.28
N CYS A 28 -9.74 5.23 -11.01
CA CYS A 28 -10.41 5.95 -9.93
C CYS A 28 -10.80 4.93 -8.83
N GLU A 29 -9.79 4.35 -8.18
CA GLU A 29 -9.91 3.29 -7.17
C GLU A 29 -9.40 3.82 -5.82
N HIS A 30 -9.94 3.40 -4.68
CA HIS A 30 -9.35 3.74 -3.37
C HIS A 30 -8.22 2.76 -3.04
N ILE A 31 -7.01 3.30 -2.96
CA ILE A 31 -5.78 2.56 -2.66
C ILE A 31 -5.43 2.74 -1.18
N VAL A 32 -5.20 1.64 -0.47
CA VAL A 32 -4.70 1.65 0.91
C VAL A 32 -3.40 0.87 0.98
N THR A 33 -2.33 1.45 1.54
CA THR A 33 -1.07 0.72 1.80
C THR A 33 -0.84 0.56 3.30
N ILE A 34 -0.24 -0.57 3.70
CA ILE A 34 0.21 -0.82 5.08
C ILE A 34 1.70 -1.17 5.04
N GLU A 35 2.54 -0.33 5.65
CA GLU A 35 4.01 -0.42 5.53
C GLU A 35 4.72 -0.13 6.87
N ASP A 36 5.90 -0.72 7.07
CA ASP A 36 6.74 -0.56 8.27
C ASP A 36 8.21 -0.29 7.92
N PRO A 37 8.65 0.98 7.81
CA PRO A 37 7.85 2.20 7.65
C PRO A 37 7.41 2.40 6.20
N VAL A 38 6.65 3.47 5.91
CA VAL A 38 6.35 3.88 4.53
C VAL A 38 7.64 4.23 3.79
N GLU A 39 7.93 3.51 2.70
CA GLU A 39 9.15 3.71 1.91
C GLU A 39 8.95 4.71 0.76
N ILE A 40 7.78 4.69 0.12
CA ILE A 40 7.45 5.53 -1.04
C ILE A 40 6.16 6.30 -0.74
N LEU A 41 6.19 7.62 -0.91
CA LEU A 41 4.99 8.45 -0.80
C LEU A 41 4.23 8.44 -2.13
N HIS A 42 2.94 8.13 -2.04
CA HIS A 42 2.02 8.12 -3.18
C HIS A 42 1.03 9.27 -3.05
N PRO A 43 1.33 10.47 -3.61
CA PRO A 43 0.37 11.56 -3.58
C PRO A 43 -0.91 11.16 -4.35
N PRO A 44 -2.09 11.59 -3.89
CA PRO A 44 -3.34 11.28 -4.58
C PRO A 44 -3.35 11.92 -5.98
N LEU A 45 -3.73 11.14 -6.98
CA LEU A 45 -3.90 11.59 -8.38
C LEU A 45 -5.36 11.38 -8.80
N LYS A 46 -5.67 10.36 -9.61
CA LYS A 46 -7.07 9.98 -9.89
C LYS A 46 -7.65 9.11 -8.78
N SER A 47 -6.80 8.33 -8.12
CA SER A 47 -7.17 7.49 -7.00
C SER A 47 -6.87 8.22 -5.68
N PRO A 48 -7.80 8.22 -4.70
CA PRO A 48 -7.44 8.55 -3.34
C PRO A 48 -6.49 7.48 -2.79
N VAL A 49 -5.45 7.91 -2.06
CA VAL A 49 -4.44 7.01 -1.48
C VAL A 49 -4.31 7.24 0.01
N SER A 50 -4.49 6.17 0.79
CA SER A 50 -4.32 6.18 2.25
C SER A 50 -3.13 5.29 2.65
N GLN A 51 -2.06 5.88 3.16
CA GLN A 51 -0.88 5.13 3.60
C GLN A 51 -0.89 5.00 5.14
N ILE A 52 -1.07 3.78 5.63
CA ILE A 52 -1.18 3.48 7.07
C ILE A 52 0.17 2.92 7.56
N PRO A 53 0.96 3.68 8.33
CA PRO A 53 2.17 3.15 8.93
C PRO A 53 1.83 2.12 9.99
N VAL A 54 2.60 1.05 10.05
CA VAL A 54 2.47 0.01 11.06
C VAL A 54 2.91 0.57 12.42
N LEU A 55 2.04 0.44 13.41
CA LEU A 55 2.38 0.81 14.79
C LEU A 55 3.34 -0.22 15.39
N PRO A 56 4.34 0.22 16.18
CA PRO A 56 5.24 -0.69 16.88
C PRO A 56 4.48 -1.69 17.77
N GLY A 57 4.94 -2.95 17.77
CA GLY A 57 4.43 -4.01 18.63
C GLY A 57 3.93 -5.25 17.88
N PRO A 58 3.60 -6.33 18.61
CA PRO A 58 3.33 -7.65 18.03
C PRO A 58 2.11 -7.69 17.11
N ASP A 59 1.13 -6.79 17.29
CA ASP A 59 -0.12 -6.78 16.54
C ASP A 59 -0.22 -5.63 15.53
N GLY A 60 0.89 -4.94 15.20
CA GLY A 60 0.88 -3.73 14.38
C GLY A 60 0.13 -3.92 13.05
N TYR A 61 0.53 -4.91 12.26
CA TYR A 61 -0.12 -5.25 10.99
C TYR A 61 -1.57 -5.70 11.16
N VAL A 62 -1.85 -6.53 12.17
CA VAL A 62 -3.22 -7.03 12.43
C VAL A 62 -4.17 -5.88 12.76
N LYS A 63 -3.71 -4.91 13.56
CA LYS A 63 -4.48 -3.70 13.90
C LYS A 63 -4.70 -2.82 12.68
N ALA A 64 -3.67 -2.62 11.85
CA ALA A 64 -3.78 -1.83 10.62
C ALA A 64 -4.80 -2.44 9.65
N ILE A 65 -4.71 -3.75 9.38
CA ILE A 65 -5.63 -4.46 8.47
C ILE A 65 -7.07 -4.41 8.99
N LYS A 66 -7.29 -4.58 10.30
CA LYS A 66 -8.63 -4.49 10.90
C LYS A 66 -9.23 -3.08 10.82
N GLY A 67 -8.40 -2.04 10.68
CA GLY A 67 -8.84 -0.67 10.49
C GLY A 67 -9.33 -0.35 9.08
N ILE A 68 -9.03 -1.18 8.08
CA ILE A 68 -9.44 -0.96 6.69
C ILE A 68 -10.93 -1.30 6.53
N LYS A 69 -11.69 -0.35 5.96
CA LYS A 69 -13.08 -0.56 5.58
C LYS A 69 -13.14 -1.30 4.25
N ARG A 70 -13.63 -2.54 4.28
CA ARG A 70 -13.72 -3.39 3.08
C ARG A 70 -14.62 -2.82 1.99
N ASP A 71 -15.70 -2.13 2.37
CA ASP A 71 -16.70 -1.64 1.41
C ASP A 71 -16.27 -0.37 0.66
N ASP A 72 -15.12 0.21 1.04
CA ASP A 72 -14.62 1.49 0.53
C ASP A 72 -13.17 1.36 0.02
N THR A 73 -12.63 0.15 -0.14
CA THR A 73 -11.24 -0.05 -0.58
C THR A 73 -11.17 -1.03 -1.74
N ASP A 74 -10.54 -0.60 -2.82
CA ASP A 74 -10.42 -1.38 -4.06
C ASP A 74 -9.07 -2.09 -4.18
N VAL A 75 -7.99 -1.45 -3.70
CA VAL A 75 -6.62 -1.95 -3.76
C VAL A 75 -5.97 -1.90 -2.38
N VAL A 76 -5.42 -3.04 -1.95
CA VAL A 76 -4.59 -3.23 -0.74
C VAL A 76 -3.33 -3.99 -1.10
#